data_AF-A0A1V4JKJ0-F1
#
_entry.id   AF-A0A1V4JKJ0-F1
#
_cell.length_a   1.000
_cell.length_b   1.000
_cell.length_c   1.000
_cell.angle_alpha   90.00
_cell.angle_beta   90.00
_cell.angle_gamma   90.00
#
_symmetry.space_group_name_H-M   'P 1'
#
loop_
_entity.id
_entity.type
_entity.pdbx_description
1 polymer ?
#
loop_
_entity_poly.entity_id
_entity_poly.type
_entity_poly.pdbx_seq_one_letter_code
_entity_poly.pdbx_strand_id
1 'polypeptide(L)'
;MAEGGEGEDEIQFLRTDDEVVLQCTATVHKEQQKLCLAAEGFGNRLCFLESTSNSKNVPPDLSICTFVLEQSLSVRALQEMLANTEEKAEGLVDVEKWGFMG
;
A
#
# COMPACT_ATOMS: atom_id res chain seq x y z
N MET A 1 -39.05 -13.65 28.68
CA MET A 1 -37.62 -13.58 28.33
C MET A 1 -37.53 -13.46 26.83
N ALA A 2 -37.06 -12.33 26.34
CA ALA A 2 -36.65 -12.15 24.96
C ALA A 2 -35.29 -11.47 25.04
N GLU A 3 -34.23 -12.26 24.87
CA GLU A 3 -32.90 -11.74 24.61
C GLU A 3 -32.94 -11.03 23.25
N GLY A 4 -32.96 -9.71 23.28
CA GLY A 4 -32.56 -8.89 22.15
C GLY A 4 -31.12 -8.48 22.39
N GLY A 5 -30.18 -9.35 22.02
CA GLY A 5 -28.77 -8.98 21.91
C GLY A 5 -28.63 -8.04 20.72
N GLU A 6 -28.61 -6.74 20.99
CA GLU A 6 -28.23 -5.73 20.02
C GLU A 6 -26.75 -5.98 19.68
N GLY A 7 -26.50 -6.36 18.43
CA GLY A 7 -25.16 -6.57 17.91
C GLY A 7 -24.36 -5.28 18.03
N GLU A 8 -23.40 -5.28 18.92
CA GLU A 8 -22.31 -4.32 18.89
C GLU A 8 -21.63 -4.48 17.53
N ASP A 9 -21.67 -3.45 16.67
CA ASP A 9 -20.87 -3.42 15.46
C ASP A 9 -19.40 -3.62 15.86
N GLU A 10 -18.85 -4.82 15.63
CA GLU A 10 -17.47 -5.14 15.98
C GLU A 10 -16.54 -4.19 15.22
N ILE A 11 -15.95 -3.23 15.93
CA ILE A 11 -15.01 -2.27 15.35
C ILE A 11 -13.78 -3.05 14.88
N GLN A 12 -13.58 -3.08 13.56
CA GLN A 12 -12.41 -3.70 12.94
C GLN A 12 -11.27 -2.69 12.82
N PHE A 13 -10.07 -3.11 13.20
CA PHE A 13 -8.85 -2.33 13.08
C PHE A 13 -7.96 -2.95 12.01
N LEU A 14 -7.30 -2.11 11.21
CA LEU A 14 -6.31 -2.54 10.24
C LEU A 14 -5.09 -3.15 10.94
N ARG A 15 -4.58 -4.23 10.37
CA ARG A 15 -3.37 -4.93 10.78
C ARG A 15 -2.39 -4.98 9.62
N THR A 16 -1.15 -5.33 9.93
CA THR A 16 -0.21 -5.71 8.86
C THR A 16 -0.74 -6.92 8.11
N ASP A 17 -0.33 -7.07 6.86
CA ASP A 17 -0.80 -8.08 5.89
C ASP A 17 -2.24 -7.87 5.37
N ASP A 18 -2.94 -6.83 5.82
CA ASP A 18 -4.23 -6.46 5.25
C ASP A 18 -4.04 -5.85 3.84
N GLU A 19 -4.91 -6.26 2.92
CA GLU A 19 -5.05 -5.66 1.60
C GLU A 19 -5.98 -4.44 1.65
N VAL A 20 -5.48 -3.31 1.17
CA VAL A 20 -6.19 -2.02 1.20
C VAL A 20 -6.14 -1.31 -0.14
N VAL A 21 -7.14 -0.48 -0.39
CA VAL A 21 -7.13 0.50 -1.49
C VAL A 21 -7.03 1.91 -0.92
N LEU A 22 -6.18 2.74 -1.51
CA LEU A 22 -6.04 4.14 -1.10
C LEU A 22 -6.95 5.01 -1.95
N GLN A 23 -8.05 5.49 -1.36
CA GLN A 23 -9.07 6.26 -2.08
C GLN A 23 -9.07 7.73 -1.64
N CYS A 24 -9.14 8.64 -2.62
CA CYS A 24 -9.42 10.05 -2.41
C CYS A 24 -10.68 10.49 -3.17
N THR A 25 -11.19 11.68 -2.86
CA THR A 25 -12.31 12.29 -3.57
C THR A 25 -11.87 13.63 -4.15
N ALA A 26 -12.14 13.86 -5.43
CA ALA A 26 -11.84 15.11 -6.12
C ALA A 26 -13.06 15.58 -6.91
N THR A 27 -13.21 16.88 -7.11
CA THR A 27 -14.31 17.44 -7.92
C THR A 27 -13.85 17.63 -9.36
N VAL A 28 -14.48 16.92 -10.30
CA VAL A 28 -14.19 16.98 -11.74
C VAL A 28 -15.50 17.26 -12.46
N HIS A 29 -15.52 18.22 -13.40
CA HIS A 29 -16.75 18.62 -14.12
C HIS A 29 -17.96 18.97 -13.23
N LYS A 30 -17.73 19.50 -12.01
CA LYS A 30 -18.74 19.81 -10.99
C LYS A 30 -19.36 18.58 -10.31
N GLU A 31 -18.81 17.40 -10.51
CA GLU A 31 -19.21 16.16 -9.84
C GLU A 31 -18.09 15.65 -8.92
N GLN A 32 -18.45 15.08 -7.77
CA GLN A 32 -17.46 14.42 -6.91
C GLN A 32 -17.11 13.05 -7.47
N GLN A 33 -15.82 12.83 -7.70
CA GLN A 33 -15.28 11.61 -8.24
C GLN A 33 -14.42 10.91 -7.18
N LYS A 34 -14.69 9.62 -6.94
CA LYS A 34 -13.84 8.73 -6.15
C LYS A 34 -12.74 8.19 -7.05
N LEU A 35 -11.52 8.31 -6.56
CA LEU A 35 -10.30 7.94 -7.26
C LEU A 35 -9.48 7.03 -6.35
N CYS A 36 -8.97 5.93 -6.89
CA CYS A 36 -8.05 5.03 -6.20
C CYS A 36 -6.63 5.22 -6.73
N LEU A 37 -5.64 5.16 -5.84
CA LEU A 37 -4.25 5.08 -6.26
C LEU A 37 -4.01 3.73 -6.96
N ALA A 38 -3.34 3.75 -8.10
CA ALA A 38 -3.03 2.55 -8.88
C ALA A 38 -1.60 2.61 -9.42
N ALA A 39 -1.02 1.44 -9.68
CA ALA A 39 0.26 1.29 -10.37
C ALA A 39 0.31 -0.03 -11.15
N GLU A 40 0.93 -0.02 -12.33
CA GLU A 40 1.13 -1.22 -13.17
C GLU A 40 2.40 -2.00 -12.77
N GLY A 41 3.46 -1.30 -12.37
CA GLY A 41 4.74 -1.87 -11.95
C GLY A 41 5.65 -2.25 -13.12
N PHE A 42 5.24 -3.22 -13.94
CA PHE A 42 6.03 -3.68 -15.09
C PHE A 42 5.94 -2.69 -16.25
N GLY A 43 7.08 -2.16 -16.70
CA GLY A 43 7.11 -1.19 -17.81
C GLY A 43 6.73 0.25 -17.40
N ASN A 44 6.01 0.44 -16.30
CA ASN A 44 5.68 1.75 -15.75
C ASN A 44 5.73 1.77 -14.21
N ARG A 45 6.60 2.63 -13.66
CA ARG A 45 6.79 2.82 -12.20
C ARG A 45 6.05 4.02 -11.63
N LEU A 46 5.40 4.83 -12.46
CA LEU A 46 4.64 5.98 -12.00
C LEU A 46 3.25 5.52 -11.56
N CYS A 47 2.82 5.97 -10.39
CA CYS A 47 1.45 5.79 -9.94
C CYS A 47 0.49 6.72 -10.71
N PHE A 48 -0.75 6.29 -10.84
CA PHE A 48 -1.84 7.06 -11.43
C PHE A 48 -3.13 6.89 -10.61
N LEU A 49 -4.20 7.56 -11.03
CA LEU A 49 -5.49 7.52 -10.36
C LEU A 49 -6.52 6.81 -11.24
N GLU A 50 -7.05 5.70 -10.73
CA GLU A 50 -8.12 4.93 -11.36
C GLU A 50 -9.48 5.42 -10.82
N SER A 51 -10.45 5.66 -11.72
CA SER A 51 -11.76 6.13 -11.26
C SER A 51 -12.67 4.98 -10.85
N THR A 52 -13.25 5.08 -9.65
CA THR A 52 -14.22 4.12 -9.14
C THR A 52 -15.67 4.65 -9.15
N SER A 53 -15.89 5.89 -9.61
CA SER A 53 -17.20 6.55 -9.58
C SER A 53 -18.23 5.96 -10.54
N ASN A 54 -17.81 5.40 -11.68
CA ASN A 54 -18.72 4.84 -12.68
C ASN A 54 -18.85 3.30 -12.59
N SER A 55 -18.69 2.75 -11.39
CA SER A 55 -18.69 1.30 -11.15
C SER A 55 -19.98 0.57 -11.57
N LYS A 56 -21.10 1.30 -11.70
CA LYS A 56 -22.38 0.77 -12.18
C LYS A 56 -22.36 0.45 -13.68
N ASN A 57 -21.55 1.13 -14.47
CA ASN A 57 -21.53 0.99 -15.93
C ASN A 57 -20.22 0.38 -16.42
N VAL A 58 -19.11 0.62 -15.72
CA VAL A 58 -17.80 0.07 -16.02
C VAL A 58 -17.16 -0.40 -14.70
N PRO A 59 -16.90 -1.71 -14.54
CA PRO A 59 -16.23 -2.20 -13.32
C PRO A 59 -14.80 -1.63 -13.27
N PRO A 60 -14.40 -0.99 -12.16
CA PRO A 60 -13.03 -0.47 -12.02
C PRO A 60 -12.04 -1.62 -11.87
N ASP A 61 -10.82 -1.44 -12.39
CA ASP A 61 -9.74 -2.40 -12.16
C ASP A 61 -9.14 -2.20 -10.76
N LEU A 62 -9.69 -2.92 -9.79
CA LEU A 62 -9.19 -2.88 -8.42
C LEU A 62 -7.90 -3.66 -8.25
N SER A 63 -7.53 -4.56 -9.18
CA SER A 63 -6.36 -5.42 -9.02
C SER A 63 -5.06 -4.63 -9.01
N ILE A 64 -5.00 -3.54 -9.79
CA ILE A 64 -3.87 -2.60 -9.84
C ILE A 64 -3.93 -1.53 -8.75
N CYS A 65 -5.02 -1.48 -7.98
CA CYS A 65 -5.25 -0.50 -6.91
C CYS A 65 -5.01 -1.08 -5.50
N THR A 66 -4.74 -2.38 -5.39
CA THR A 66 -4.56 -3.08 -4.12
C THR A 66 -3.12 -2.94 -3.61
N PHE A 67 -2.99 -2.55 -2.34
CA PHE A 67 -1.72 -2.47 -1.62
C PHE A 67 -1.79 -3.35 -0.37
N VAL A 68 -0.67 -3.93 0.02
CA VAL A 68 -0.55 -4.70 1.26
C VAL A 68 0.15 -3.87 2.33
N LEU A 69 -0.40 -3.84 3.54
CA LEU A 69 0.24 -3.20 4.70
C LEU A 69 1.38 -4.09 5.22
N GLU A 70 2.54 -4.07 4.57
CA GLU A 70 3.65 -4.97 4.91
C GLU A 70 4.28 -4.66 6.28
N GLN A 71 4.48 -3.38 6.62
CA GLN A 71 5.10 -2.96 7.88
C GLN A 71 4.44 -1.71 8.45
N SER A 72 4.28 -1.69 9.78
CA SER A 72 3.80 -0.52 10.52
C SER A 72 4.69 -0.29 11.74
N LEU A 73 5.55 0.72 11.66
CA LEU A 73 6.59 0.99 12.65
C LEU A 73 6.49 2.41 13.17
N SER A 74 6.88 2.59 14.44
CA SER A 74 7.12 3.94 14.96
C SER A 74 8.36 4.54 14.30
N VAL A 75 8.47 5.88 14.34
CA VAL A 75 9.65 6.60 13.82
C VAL A 75 10.95 6.07 14.43
N ARG A 76 10.95 5.78 15.73
CA ARG A 76 12.13 5.25 16.42
C ARG A 76 12.51 3.85 15.93
N ALA A 77 11.53 2.94 15.82
CA ALA A 77 11.78 1.59 15.32
C ALA A 77 12.28 1.62 13.86
N LEU A 78 11.75 2.55 13.04
CA LEU A 78 12.23 2.76 11.67
C LEU A 78 13.70 3.25 11.65
N GLN A 79 14.07 4.20 12.51
CA GLN A 79 15.45 4.67 12.64
C GLN A 79 16.41 3.53 13.04
N GLU A 80 16.03 2.71 14.03
CA GLU A 80 16.83 1.57 14.49
C GLU A 80 16.99 0.51 13.39
N MET A 81 15.94 0.25 12.59
CA MET A 81 16.03 -0.69 11.46
C MET A 81 16.96 -0.19 10.34
N LEU A 82 16.87 1.10 10.00
CA LEU A 82 17.70 1.70 8.94
C LEU A 82 19.17 1.70 9.35
N ALA A 83 19.49 2.07 10.60
CA ALA A 83 20.86 2.05 11.13
C ALA A 83 21.47 0.63 11.08
N ASN A 84 20.69 -0.41 11.41
CA ASN A 84 21.16 -1.80 11.30
C ASN A 84 21.35 -2.27 9.85
N THR A 85 20.67 -1.65 8.88
CA THR A 85 20.82 -1.99 7.45
C THR A 85 22.13 -1.42 6.90
N GLU A 86 22.50 -0.22 7.33
CA GLU A 86 23.77 0.43 6.97
C GLU A 86 24.97 -0.35 7.51
N GLU A 87 24.94 -0.75 8.78
CA GLU A 87 26.02 -1.53 9.41
C GLU A 87 26.23 -2.90 8.71
N LYS A 88 25.15 -3.49 8.18
CA LYS A 88 25.19 -4.75 7.43
C LYS A 88 25.67 -4.58 5.99
N ALA A 89 25.48 -3.40 5.38
CA ALA A 89 25.98 -3.09 4.04
C ALA A 89 27.50 -2.85 4.04
N GLU A 90 28.04 -2.26 5.11
CA GLU A 90 29.49 -2.08 5.30
C GLU A 90 30.24 -3.41 5.47
N GLY A 91 29.57 -4.47 5.92
CA GLY A 91 30.14 -5.82 6.07
C GLY A 91 30.09 -6.72 4.83
N LEU A 92 29.53 -6.27 3.69
CA LEU A 92 29.28 -7.13 2.51
C LEU A 92 29.85 -6.60 1.18
N VAL A 93 30.62 -5.51 1.20
CA VAL A 93 31.38 -5.07 0.02
C VAL A 93 32.63 -5.94 -0.17
N ASP A 94 32.40 -7.17 -0.60
CA ASP A 94 33.43 -8.05 -1.15
C ASP A 94 33.81 -7.57 -2.57
N VAL A 95 34.54 -6.44 -2.61
CA VAL A 95 35.05 -5.78 -3.83
C VAL A 95 35.99 -6.70 -4.62
N GLU A 96 36.46 -7.81 -4.03
CA GLU A 96 37.38 -8.75 -4.68
C GLU A 96 36.69 -9.70 -5.68
N LYS A 97 35.36 -9.85 -5.64
CA LYS A 97 34.65 -10.79 -6.51
C LYS A 97 34.41 -10.26 -7.93
N TRP A 98 34.57 -8.96 -8.17
CA TRP A 98 34.32 -8.32 -9.47
C TRP A 98 35.60 -8.09 -10.30
N GLY A 99 36.78 -8.47 -9.79
CA GLY A 99 38.07 -8.32 -10.48
C GLY A 99 38.48 -9.49 -11.40
N PHE A 100 37.71 -10.57 -11.44
CA PHE A 100 38.04 -11.79 -12.22
C PHE A 100 37.17 -12.00 -13.47
N MET A 101 36.31 -11.04 -13.82
CA MET A 101 35.51 -11.04 -15.05
C MET A 101 35.92 -9.88 -15.98
N GLY A 102 37.22 -9.77 -16.26
CA GLY A 102 37.80 -8.85 -17.23
C GLY A 102 38.98 -9.48 -17.94
#